data_AF-A0A7V7CT40-F1
#
_entry.id   AF-A0A7V7CT40-F1
#
_cell.length_a   1.000
_cell.length_b   1.000
_cell.length_c   1.000
_cell.angle_alpha   90.00
_cell.angle_beta   90.00
_cell.angle_gamma   90.00
#
_symmetry.space_group_name_H-M   'P 1'
#
loop_
_entity.id
_entity.type
_entity.pdbx_description
1 polymer ?
#
loop_
_entity_poly.entity_id
_entity_poly.type
_entity_poly.pdbx_seq_one_letter_code
_entity_poly.pdbx_strand_id
1 'polypeptide(L)'
;MGPIYALTAVILLILISWAGVRGLGLTGFFGIVVPYLAAILFFTGFLHRLIKWSKAPNPFRIPTTGGQQKSLGWIKHSTTDNPYTTFQVILRLASEVFLFRSLFRNLSLRPQTGTQPVSYASAKWLWLFAIAFHYALFTTLFRHLHFFTNPVPAPVRLVQNLDGWLEIG
;
A
#
# COMPACT_ATOMS: atom_id res chain seq x y z
N MET A 1 4.01 20.70 -8.00
CA MET A 1 5.17 20.17 -8.75
C MET A 1 4.63 19.36 -9.92
N GLY A 2 4.80 19.83 -11.15
CA GLY A 2 4.28 19.14 -12.35
C GLY A 2 5.07 17.88 -12.70
N PRO A 3 4.52 16.97 -13.53
CA PRO A 3 5.15 15.70 -13.91
C PRO A 3 6.53 15.89 -14.60
N ILE A 4 6.71 17.03 -15.28
CA ILE A 4 7.98 17.41 -15.93
C ILE A 4 9.12 17.49 -14.93
N TYR A 5 8.91 18.10 -13.75
CA TYR A 5 9.97 18.23 -12.74
C TYR A 5 10.44 16.88 -12.21
N ALA A 6 9.49 15.95 -11.99
CA ALA A 6 9.82 14.60 -11.54
C ALA A 6 10.62 13.86 -12.61
N LEU A 7 10.20 13.95 -13.89
CA LEU A 7 10.92 13.33 -14.99
C LEU A 7 12.33 13.89 -15.16
N THR A 8 12.47 15.22 -15.11
CA THR A 8 13.78 15.89 -15.18
C THR A 8 14.69 15.45 -14.04
N ALA A 9 14.18 15.37 -12.80
CA ALA A 9 14.97 14.92 -11.66
C ALA A 9 15.47 13.47 -11.84
N VAL A 10 14.62 12.56 -12.32
CA VAL A 10 14.99 11.16 -12.58
C VAL A 10 16.07 11.07 -13.66
N ILE A 11 15.89 11.79 -14.79
CA ILE A 11 16.88 11.81 -15.87
C ILE A 11 18.23 12.33 -15.36
N LEU A 12 18.23 13.41 -14.57
CA LEU A 12 19.45 13.96 -13.98
C LEU A 12 20.15 12.96 -13.07
N LEU A 13 19.42 12.26 -12.20
CA LEU A 13 20.00 11.22 -11.33
C LEU A 13 20.65 10.08 -12.12
N ILE A 14 20.00 9.64 -13.20
CA ILE A 14 20.55 8.61 -14.11
C ILE A 14 21.82 9.12 -14.79
N LEU A 15 21.80 10.34 -15.32
CA LEU A 15 22.97 10.91 -16.00
C LEU A 15 24.15 11.12 -15.06
N ILE A 16 23.92 11.60 -13.83
CA ILE A 16 24.96 11.78 -12.82
C ILE A 16 25.63 10.44 -12.47
N SER A 17 24.81 9.41 -12.22
CA SER A 17 25.34 8.08 -11.88
C SER A 17 26.06 7.44 -13.06
N TRP A 18 25.51 7.55 -14.28
CA TRP A 18 26.15 7.04 -15.50
C TRP A 18 27.49 7.75 -15.80
N ALA A 19 27.51 9.08 -15.75
CA ALA A 19 28.72 9.87 -16.00
C ALA A 19 29.78 9.64 -14.90
N GLY A 20 29.38 9.52 -13.64
CA GLY A 20 30.30 9.22 -12.54
C GLY A 20 30.94 7.84 -12.67
N VAL A 21 30.18 6.84 -13.10
CA VAL A 21 30.69 5.47 -13.27
C VAL A 21 31.57 5.35 -14.52
N ARG A 22 31.13 5.85 -15.69
CA ARG A 22 31.92 5.74 -16.94
C ARG A 22 33.07 6.74 -17.03
N GLY A 23 32.90 7.97 -16.53
CA GLY A 23 33.88 9.03 -16.66
C GLY A 23 34.95 9.01 -15.58
N LEU A 24 34.57 8.74 -14.33
CA LEU A 24 35.46 8.82 -13.17
C LEU A 24 35.77 7.46 -12.51
N GLY A 25 35.23 6.36 -13.05
CA GLY A 25 35.45 5.02 -12.51
C GLY A 25 34.85 4.80 -11.12
N LEU A 26 33.85 5.60 -10.71
CA LEU A 26 33.24 5.59 -9.36
C LEU A 26 32.31 4.39 -9.10
N THR A 27 32.63 3.22 -9.65
CA THR A 27 31.86 1.99 -9.51
C THR A 27 31.68 1.60 -8.04
N GLY A 28 32.74 1.67 -7.23
CA GLY A 28 32.67 1.37 -5.79
C GLY A 28 31.78 2.34 -5.02
N PHE A 29 31.79 3.63 -5.37
CA PHE A 29 30.95 4.63 -4.70
C PHE A 29 29.46 4.38 -4.96
N PHE A 30 29.06 4.26 -6.23
CA PHE A 30 27.64 4.06 -6.58
C PHE A 30 27.15 2.63 -6.34
N GLY A 31 28.01 1.62 -6.46
CA GLY A 31 27.64 0.21 -6.30
C GLY A 31 27.69 -0.31 -4.85
N ILE A 32 28.48 0.32 -3.98
CA ILE A 32 28.69 -0.14 -2.60
C ILE A 32 28.26 0.96 -1.63
N VAL A 33 28.93 2.11 -1.65
CA VAL A 33 28.76 3.15 -0.63
C VAL A 33 27.34 3.70 -0.61
N VAL A 34 26.80 4.09 -1.77
CA VAL A 34 25.45 4.67 -1.86
C VAL A 34 24.36 3.70 -1.39
N PRO A 35 24.30 2.42 -1.84
CA PRO A 35 23.33 1.44 -1.36
C PRO A 35 23.40 1.19 0.15
N TYR A 36 24.61 0.99 0.71
CA TYR A 36 24.76 0.74 2.15
C TYR A 36 24.34 1.95 2.99
N LEU A 37 24.71 3.17 2.57
CA LEU A 37 24.26 4.40 3.24
C LEU A 37 22.74 4.55 3.16
N ALA A 38 22.13 4.30 1.99
CA ALA A 38 20.68 4.36 1.82
C ALA A 38 19.97 3.36 2.75
N ALA A 39 20.48 2.13 2.85
CA ALA A 39 19.93 1.11 3.76
C ALA A 39 20.05 1.55 5.23
N ILE A 40 21.23 2.02 5.67
CA ILE A 40 21.46 2.48 7.04
C ILE A 40 20.49 3.63 7.38
N LEU A 41 20.40 4.64 6.51
CA LEU A 41 19.49 5.78 6.72
C LEU A 41 18.02 5.35 6.76
N PHE A 42 17.61 4.43 5.88
CA PHE A 42 16.26 3.89 5.86
C PHE A 42 15.93 3.15 7.16
N PHE A 43 16.75 2.18 7.57
CA PHE A 43 16.47 1.37 8.77
C PHE A 43 16.55 2.18 10.05
N THR A 44 17.55 3.06 10.20
CA THR A 44 17.67 3.93 11.38
C THR A 44 16.51 4.91 11.47
N GLY A 45 16.15 5.56 10.36
CA GLY A 45 15.00 6.46 10.29
C GLY A 45 13.68 5.76 10.54
N PHE A 46 13.48 4.57 9.97
CA PHE A 46 12.31 3.73 10.20
C PHE A 46 12.19 3.34 11.68
N LEU A 47 13.26 2.84 12.28
CA LEU A 47 13.27 2.41 13.68
C LEU A 47 13.05 3.60 14.63
N HIS A 48 13.68 4.74 14.37
CA HIS A 48 13.44 5.95 15.13
C HIS A 48 11.96 6.37 15.08
N ARG A 49 11.34 6.34 13.89
CA ARG A 49 9.92 6.67 13.72
C ARG A 49 9.01 5.65 14.41
N LEU A 50 9.37 4.37 14.37
CA LEU A 50 8.66 3.29 15.07
C LEU A 50 8.69 3.51 16.59
N ILE A 51 9.86 3.80 17.17
CA ILE A 51 10.02 4.08 18.60
C ILE A 51 9.26 5.36 19.00
N LYS A 52 9.32 6.39 18.16
CA LYS A 52 8.56 7.63 18.41
C LYS A 52 7.06 7.37 18.42
N TRP A 53 6.57 6.54 17.51
CA TRP A 53 5.15 6.17 17.45
C TRP A 53 4.73 5.26 18.61
N SER A 54 5.55 4.29 19.02
CA SER A 54 5.23 3.41 20.14
C SER A 54 5.15 4.13 21.49
N LYS A 55 5.85 5.26 21.63
CA LYS A 55 5.76 6.15 22.80
C LYS A 55 4.54 7.08 22.78
N ALA A 56 3.83 7.19 21.65
CA ALA A 56 2.64 8.02 21.59
C ALA A 56 1.52 7.35 22.41
N PRO A 57 0.88 8.05 23.36
CA PRO A 57 -0.23 7.48 24.11
C PRO A 57 -1.35 7.14 23.14
N ASN A 58 -1.77 5.87 23.13
CA ASN A 58 -2.86 5.44 22.27
C ASN A 58 -4.16 6.03 22.85
N PRO A 59 -4.92 6.84 22.10
CA PRO A 59 -6.22 7.33 22.57
C PRO A 59 -7.12 6.15 22.96
N PHE A 60 -8.08 6.40 23.85
CA PHE A 60 -9.03 5.40 24.31
C PHE A 60 -9.54 4.54 23.15
N ARG A 61 -9.67 3.23 23.41
CA ARG A 61 -10.22 2.27 22.45
C ARG A 61 -11.70 2.59 22.20
N ILE A 62 -11.96 3.56 21.34
CA ILE A 62 -13.28 3.90 20.82
C ILE A 62 -13.38 3.20 19.47
N PRO A 63 -13.93 1.96 19.41
CA PRO A 63 -14.12 1.29 18.15
C PRO A 63 -15.12 2.11 17.33
N THR A 64 -14.70 2.56 16.15
CA THR A 64 -15.60 3.16 15.17
C THR A 64 -16.54 2.06 14.66
N THR A 65 -17.69 1.89 15.31
CA THR A 65 -18.76 1.00 14.85
C THR A 65 -19.68 1.79 13.92
N GLY A 66 -20.07 1.15 12.82
CA GLY A 66 -21.05 1.69 11.88
C GLY A 66 -22.25 0.76 11.81
N GLY A 67 -23.44 1.29 11.54
CA GLY A 67 -24.65 0.49 11.40
C GLY A 67 -25.23 -0.04 12.72
N GLN A 68 -26.18 -0.97 12.59
CA GLN A 68 -27.01 -1.44 13.68
C GLN A 68 -26.23 -2.30 14.69
N GLN A 69 -26.30 -1.90 15.97
CA GLN A 69 -25.77 -2.66 17.10
C GLN A 69 -26.64 -3.88 17.48
N LYS A 70 -26.03 -4.86 18.16
CA LYS A 70 -26.71 -6.11 18.56
C LYS A 70 -27.75 -5.94 19.67
N SER A 71 -27.75 -4.82 20.39
CA SER A 71 -28.61 -4.61 21.58
C SER A 71 -30.12 -4.72 21.29
N LEU A 72 -30.55 -4.49 20.04
CA LEU A 72 -31.96 -4.60 19.64
C LEU A 72 -32.19 -5.92 18.90
N GLY A 73 -32.82 -6.89 19.56
CA GLY A 73 -33.05 -8.24 19.01
C GLY A 73 -34.03 -8.29 17.83
N TRP A 74 -34.81 -7.24 17.60
CA TRP A 74 -35.78 -7.17 16.49
C TRP A 74 -35.23 -6.51 15.22
N ILE A 75 -34.05 -5.85 15.27
CA ILE A 75 -33.41 -5.26 14.09
C ILE A 75 -32.21 -6.12 13.70
N LYS A 76 -32.08 -6.46 12.42
CA LYS A 76 -30.93 -7.21 11.91
C LYS A 76 -29.63 -6.49 12.24
N HIS A 77 -28.79 -7.15 13.03
CA HIS A 77 -27.46 -6.70 13.42
C HIS A 77 -26.51 -6.62 12.21
N SER A 78 -25.76 -5.53 12.08
CA SER A 78 -24.75 -5.38 11.03
C SER A 78 -23.42 -6.00 11.47
N THR A 79 -23.24 -7.28 11.18
CA THR A 79 -22.09 -8.07 11.64
C THR A 79 -20.72 -7.53 11.22
N THR A 80 -20.61 -6.96 10.02
CA THR A 80 -19.34 -6.46 9.47
C THR A 80 -19.04 -5.02 9.85
N ASP A 81 -20.06 -4.19 10.04
CA ASP A 81 -19.88 -2.77 10.39
C ASP A 81 -19.90 -2.53 11.91
N ASN A 82 -20.58 -3.40 12.66
CA ASN A 82 -20.67 -3.37 14.12
C ASN A 82 -20.35 -4.76 14.71
N PRO A 83 -19.10 -5.22 14.70
CA PRO A 83 -18.77 -6.58 15.10
C PRO A 83 -18.99 -6.80 16.61
N TYR A 84 -19.61 -7.93 16.97
CA TYR A 84 -19.89 -8.38 18.33
C TYR A 84 -18.99 -9.56 18.76
N THR A 85 -18.57 -10.40 17.82
CA THR A 85 -17.68 -11.55 18.09
C THR A 85 -16.29 -11.34 17.49
N THR A 86 -15.28 -12.04 18.04
CA THR A 86 -13.90 -12.00 17.50
C THR A 86 -13.86 -12.37 16.02
N PHE A 87 -14.65 -13.35 15.61
CA PHE A 87 -14.75 -13.75 14.20
C PHE A 87 -15.28 -12.60 13.31
N GLN A 88 -16.28 -11.86 13.77
CA GLN A 88 -16.80 -10.69 13.03
C GLN A 88 -15.77 -9.57 12.94
N VAL A 89 -14.94 -9.37 13.96
CA VAL A 89 -13.80 -8.44 13.92
C VAL A 89 -12.78 -8.87 12.88
N ILE A 90 -12.40 -10.15 12.86
CA ILE A 90 -11.45 -10.70 11.89
C ILE A 90 -12.00 -10.52 10.47
N LEU A 91 -13.27 -10.85 10.24
CA LEU A 91 -13.91 -10.69 8.94
C LEU A 91 -13.93 -9.23 8.49
N ARG A 92 -14.27 -8.30 9.39
CA ARG A 92 -14.22 -6.86 9.12
C ARG A 92 -12.80 -6.45 8.73
N LEU A 93 -11.81 -6.78 9.55
CA LEU A 93 -10.41 -6.41 9.33
C LEU A 93 -9.89 -6.97 8.00
N ALA A 94 -10.13 -8.26 7.73
CA ALA A 94 -9.74 -8.89 6.48
C ALA A 94 -10.40 -8.21 5.27
N SER A 95 -11.69 -7.87 5.34
CA SER A 95 -12.38 -7.17 4.25
C SER A 95 -11.87 -5.74 4.02
N GLU A 96 -11.45 -5.05 5.08
CA GLU A 96 -10.88 -3.71 4.95
C GLU A 96 -9.44 -3.75 4.42
N VAL A 97 -8.63 -4.74 4.83
CA VAL A 97 -7.22 -4.86 4.40
C VAL A 97 -7.10 -5.40 2.98
N PHE A 98 -7.79 -6.50 2.67
CA PHE A 98 -7.64 -7.18 1.37
C PHE A 98 -8.54 -6.58 0.29
N LEU A 99 -9.73 -6.11 0.66
CA LEU A 99 -10.73 -5.67 -0.32
C LEU A 99 -11.03 -4.17 -0.25
N PHE A 100 -10.36 -3.38 0.59
CA PHE A 100 -10.64 -1.95 0.78
C PHE A 100 -12.15 -1.64 0.84
N ARG A 101 -12.90 -2.45 1.60
CA ARG A 101 -14.37 -2.46 1.59
C ARG A 101 -14.97 -1.08 1.90
N SER A 102 -14.38 -0.30 2.79
CA SER A 102 -14.79 1.08 3.08
C SER A 102 -14.70 1.99 1.86
N LEU A 103 -13.62 1.88 1.07
CA LEU A 103 -13.42 2.65 -0.16
C LEU A 103 -14.45 2.26 -1.23
N PHE A 104 -14.76 0.97 -1.37
CA PHE A 104 -15.78 0.50 -2.32
C PHE A 104 -17.16 1.12 -2.05
N ARG A 105 -17.51 1.30 -0.78
CA ARG A 105 -18.79 1.85 -0.34
C ARG A 105 -18.80 3.38 -0.25
N ASN A 106 -17.69 4.05 -0.59
CA ASN A 106 -17.63 5.50 -0.53
C ASN A 106 -18.48 6.12 -1.66
N LEU A 107 -19.60 6.69 -1.23
CA LEU A 107 -20.52 7.50 -2.02
C LEU A 107 -20.39 8.94 -1.54
N SER A 108 -19.77 9.78 -2.37
CA SER A 108 -19.59 11.20 -2.08
C SER A 108 -20.78 11.98 -2.64
N LEU A 109 -21.47 12.71 -1.76
CA LEU A 109 -22.48 13.68 -2.15
C LEU A 109 -21.75 14.93 -2.65
N ARG A 110 -21.92 15.26 -3.93
CA ARG A 110 -21.44 16.52 -4.48
C ARG A 110 -22.63 17.46 -4.61
N PRO A 111 -22.71 18.52 -3.78
CA PRO A 111 -23.71 19.56 -4.01
C PRO A 111 -23.40 20.19 -5.37
N GLN A 112 -24.42 20.24 -6.23
CA GLN A 112 -24.30 20.80 -7.57
C GLN A 112 -25.14 22.07 -7.63
N THR A 113 -24.57 23.16 -8.12
CA THR A 113 -25.29 24.42 -8.31
C THR A 113 -26.13 24.29 -9.59
N GLY A 114 -27.40 23.93 -9.48
CA GLY A 114 -28.29 23.70 -10.63
C GLY A 114 -29.65 23.06 -10.27
N THR A 115 -30.40 22.60 -11.27
CA THR A 115 -31.77 22.06 -11.16
C THR A 115 -31.88 20.70 -10.47
N GLN A 116 -30.75 20.01 -10.23
CA GLN A 116 -30.69 18.81 -9.39
C GLN A 116 -29.77 19.09 -8.20
N PRO A 117 -30.29 19.04 -6.96
CA PRO A 117 -29.56 19.58 -5.80
C PRO A 117 -28.35 18.73 -5.37
N VAL A 118 -28.22 17.47 -5.83
CA VAL A 118 -27.19 16.54 -5.36
C VAL A 118 -26.78 15.54 -6.46
N SER A 119 -25.47 15.40 -6.71
CA SER A 119 -24.89 14.33 -7.53
C SER A 119 -24.14 13.31 -6.66
N TYR A 120 -24.29 12.02 -6.97
CA TYR A 120 -23.62 10.92 -6.27
C TYR A 120 -22.37 10.49 -7.05
N ALA A 121 -21.18 10.80 -6.53
CA ALA A 121 -19.92 10.29 -7.09
C ALA A 121 -19.51 9.01 -6.35
N SER A 122 -19.39 7.90 -7.08
CA SER A 122 -18.94 6.63 -6.54
C SER A 122 -17.43 6.45 -6.69
N ALA A 123 -16.75 6.02 -5.63
CA ALA A 123 -15.31 5.77 -5.64
C ALA A 123 -14.90 4.42 -6.26
N LYS A 124 -15.79 3.72 -6.99
CA LYS A 124 -15.53 2.38 -7.54
C LYS A 124 -14.29 2.29 -8.43
N TRP A 125 -14.04 3.31 -9.27
CA TRP A 125 -12.83 3.35 -10.09
C TRP A 125 -11.56 3.52 -9.25
N LEU A 126 -11.61 4.42 -8.26
CA LEU A 126 -10.50 4.59 -7.31
C LEU A 126 -10.25 3.29 -6.55
N TRP A 127 -11.30 2.60 -6.12
CA TRP A 127 -11.22 1.29 -5.47
C TRP A 127 -10.55 0.25 -6.37
N LEU A 128 -10.99 0.12 -7.63
CA LEU A 128 -10.46 -0.86 -8.58
C LEU A 128 -8.97 -0.61 -8.88
N PHE A 129 -8.59 0.63 -9.17
CA PHE A 129 -7.20 0.95 -9.45
C PHE A 129 -6.32 0.89 -8.19
N ALA A 130 -6.85 1.25 -7.02
CA ALA A 130 -6.12 1.09 -5.77
C ALA A 130 -5.85 -0.37 -5.45
N ILE A 131 -6.85 -1.26 -5.55
CA ILE A 131 -6.65 -2.68 -5.26
C ILE A 131 -5.70 -3.31 -6.28
N ALA A 132 -5.87 -3.04 -7.58
CA ALA A 132 -4.96 -3.53 -8.62
C ALA A 132 -3.51 -3.07 -8.38
N PHE A 133 -3.31 -1.79 -8.07
CA PHE A 133 -1.98 -1.26 -7.75
C PHE A 133 -1.34 -1.94 -6.54
N HIS A 134 -2.07 -2.12 -5.44
CA HIS A 134 -1.52 -2.71 -4.21
C HIS A 134 -1.18 -4.20 -4.40
N TYR A 135 -2.03 -4.95 -5.10
CA TYR A 135 -1.73 -6.36 -5.40
C TYR A 135 -0.55 -6.49 -6.37
N ALA A 136 -0.45 -5.65 -7.41
CA ALA A 136 0.69 -5.65 -8.31
C ALA A 136 1.99 -5.25 -7.60
N LEU A 137 1.94 -4.24 -6.72
CA LEU A 137 3.09 -3.86 -5.90
C LEU A 137 3.50 -5.00 -4.96
N PHE A 138 2.54 -5.64 -4.30
CA PHE A 138 2.79 -6.76 -3.40
C PHE A 138 3.43 -7.94 -4.14
N THR A 139 2.88 -8.38 -5.27
CA THR A 139 3.44 -9.50 -6.04
C THR A 139 4.83 -9.17 -6.56
N THR A 140 5.05 -7.94 -7.03
CA THR A 140 6.37 -7.47 -7.47
C THR A 140 7.38 -7.56 -6.33
N LEU A 141 7.10 -6.95 -5.17
CA LEU A 141 8.00 -6.98 -4.01
C LEU A 141 8.23 -8.40 -3.49
N PHE A 142 7.18 -9.22 -3.45
CA PHE A 142 7.26 -10.60 -3.02
C PHE A 142 8.19 -11.44 -3.91
N ARG A 143 8.15 -11.23 -5.24
CA ARG A 143 9.06 -11.88 -6.20
C ARG A 143 10.51 -11.43 -6.01
N HIS A 144 10.76 -10.17 -5.63
CA HIS A 144 12.12 -9.66 -5.41
C HIS A 144 12.84 -10.37 -4.26
N LEU A 145 12.12 -11.02 -3.34
CA LEU A 145 12.73 -11.83 -2.28
C LEU A 145 13.68 -12.90 -2.83
N HIS A 146 13.42 -13.41 -4.06
CA HIS A 146 14.31 -14.33 -4.75
C HIS A 146 15.77 -13.85 -4.81
N PHE A 147 15.99 -12.54 -5.02
CA PHE A 147 17.35 -11.98 -5.10
C PHE A 147 18.08 -11.97 -3.75
N PHE A 148 17.37 -12.16 -2.65
CA PHE A 148 17.91 -12.06 -1.29
C PHE A 148 17.95 -13.41 -0.55
N THR A 149 17.33 -14.46 -1.09
CA THR A 149 17.22 -15.77 -0.43
C THR A 149 17.82 -16.89 -1.28
N ASN A 150 18.76 -17.65 -0.70
CA ASN A 150 19.31 -18.85 -1.33
C ASN A 150 19.30 -20.02 -0.31
N PRO A 151 18.49 -21.08 -0.52
CA PRO A 151 17.61 -21.33 -1.67
C PRO A 151 16.34 -20.48 -1.64
N VAL A 152 15.68 -20.35 -2.79
CA VAL A 152 14.45 -19.56 -2.93
C VAL A 152 13.27 -20.29 -2.24
N PRO A 153 12.53 -19.63 -1.33
CA PRO A 153 11.39 -20.23 -0.66
C PRO A 153 10.32 -20.72 -1.65
N ALA A 154 9.71 -21.88 -1.38
CA ALA A 154 8.69 -22.48 -2.24
C ALA A 154 7.49 -21.56 -2.55
N PRO A 155 6.95 -20.75 -1.62
CA PRO A 155 5.88 -19.81 -1.93
C PRO A 155 6.28 -18.74 -2.96
N VAL A 156 7.52 -18.26 -2.91
CA VAL A 156 8.04 -17.25 -3.85
C VAL A 156 8.12 -17.84 -5.25
N ARG A 157 8.64 -19.08 -5.37
CA ARG A 157 8.70 -19.81 -6.64
C ARG A 157 7.31 -20.04 -7.26
N LEU A 158 6.31 -20.38 -6.45
CA LEU A 158 4.94 -20.57 -6.94
C LEU A 158 4.39 -19.28 -7.58
N VAL A 159 4.54 -18.15 -6.89
CA VAL A 159 4.09 -16.84 -7.41
C VAL A 159 4.87 -16.45 -8.67
N GLN A 160 6.17 -16.71 -8.72
CA GLN A 160 6.98 -16.47 -9.93
C GLN A 160 6.48 -17.27 -11.13
N ASN A 161 6.18 -18.55 -10.95
CA ASN A 161 5.69 -19.40 -12.04
C ASN A 161 4.30 -18.97 -12.54
N LEU A 162 3.41 -18.55 -11.63
CA LEU A 162 2.07 -18.08 -12.00
C LEU A 162 2.11 -16.74 -12.76
N ASP A 163 3.05 -15.86 -12.43
CA ASP A 163 3.20 -14.55 -13.08
C ASP A 163 4.04 -14.64 -14.37
N GLY A 164 4.95 -15.62 -14.45
CA GLY A 164 5.79 -15.91 -15.62
C GLY A 164 5.08 -16.62 -16.78
N TRP A 165 3.79 -16.97 -16.66
CA TRP A 165 3.02 -17.56 -17.76
C TRP A 165 2.90 -16.67 -19.02
N LEU A 166 3.18 -15.37 -18.90
CA LEU A 166 3.30 -14.42 -20.01
C LEU A 166 4.75 -14.11 -20.41
N GLU A 167 5.75 -14.73 -19.78
CA GLU A 167 7.12 -14.75 -20.29
C GLU A 167 7.15 -15.65 -21.53
N ILE A 168 6.71 -15.11 -22.67
CA ILE A 168 6.96 -15.67 -23.99
C ILE A 168 8.38 -15.23 -24.37
N GLY A 169 9.36 -16.09 -24.07
CA GLY A 169 10.79 -15.88 -24.34
C GLY A 169 11.63 -17.02 -23.79
#